data_AF-A0AAF5D2A4-F1
#
_entry.id   AF-A0AAF5D2A4-F1
#
_cell.length_a   1.000
_cell.length_b   1.000
_cell.length_c   1.000
_cell.angle_alpha   90.00
_cell.angle_beta   90.00
_cell.angle_gamma   90.00
#
_symmetry.space_group_name_H-M   'P 1'
#
loop_
_entity.id
_entity.type
_entity.pdbx_description
1 polymer ?
#
loop_
_entity_poly.entity_id
_entity_poly.type
_entity_poly.pdbx_seq_one_letter_code
_entity_poly.pdbx_strand_id
1 'polypeptide(L)'
;MASRLFCGSKLTNPLCQNVMFLIGGPESNQLNTTRLPVYLSHTPAGTSTDNIAHWAQMVISKKVQKFDFGSPDKNLLHYNQTTPPYYDFSKIFNDIYLYWSDSDWLADEIDVQEGLLHVLPNIKLNKHLIDFNHFDFIYGLRARKEIYDDIIEIIKS
;
A
#
# COMPACT_ATOMS: atom_id res chain seq x y z
N MET A 1 14.47 15.26 -10.22
CA MET A 1 14.86 16.69 -10.26
C MET A 1 13.69 17.60 -10.66
N ALA A 2 12.98 17.29 -11.76
CA ALA A 2 11.81 18.07 -12.21
C ALA A 2 10.72 18.23 -11.13
N SER A 3 10.30 17.14 -10.48
CA SER A 3 9.29 17.18 -9.41
C SER A 3 9.68 18.08 -8.24
N ARG A 4 10.98 18.15 -7.89
CA ARG A 4 11.48 19.01 -6.81
C ARG A 4 11.31 20.49 -7.14
N LEU A 5 11.61 20.89 -8.37
CA LEU A 5 11.46 22.27 -8.83
C LEU A 5 9.97 22.62 -8.99
N PHE A 6 9.21 21.72 -9.61
CA PHE A 6 7.79 21.92 -9.86
C PHE A 6 6.98 21.95 -8.55
N CYS A 7 7.05 20.91 -7.72
CA CYS A 7 6.29 20.86 -6.46
C CYS A 7 6.87 21.74 -5.34
N GLY A 8 8.05 22.33 -5.54
CA GLY A 8 8.67 23.30 -4.63
C GLY A 8 8.17 24.73 -4.74
N SER A 9 7.59 25.10 -5.87
CA SER A 9 6.99 26.42 -6.03
C SER A 9 5.65 26.51 -5.28
N LYS A 10 5.42 27.62 -4.58
CA LYS A 10 4.15 27.89 -3.88
C LYS A 10 2.94 27.85 -4.82
N LEU A 11 3.13 28.14 -6.11
CA LEU A 11 2.06 28.15 -7.11
C LEU A 11 1.59 26.74 -7.48
N THR A 12 2.52 25.78 -7.53
CA THR A 12 2.30 24.42 -8.07
C THR A 12 2.31 23.34 -6.98
N ASN A 13 2.77 23.65 -5.77
CA ASN A 13 2.74 22.74 -4.64
C ASN A 13 1.32 22.20 -4.35
N PRO A 14 0.24 23.01 -4.33
CA PRO A 14 -1.12 22.50 -4.15
C PRO A 14 -1.57 21.51 -5.24
N LEU A 15 -1.10 21.69 -6.48
CA LEU A 15 -1.40 20.73 -7.55
C LEU A 15 -0.75 19.37 -7.26
N CYS A 16 0.49 19.36 -6.77
CA CYS A 16 1.14 18.11 -6.39
C CYS A 16 0.46 17.43 -5.21
N GLN A 17 -0.02 18.20 -4.22
CA GLN A 17 -0.83 17.67 -3.12
C GLN A 17 -2.10 17.00 -3.65
N ASN A 18 -2.85 17.71 -4.50
CA ASN A 18 -4.08 17.20 -5.10
C ASN A 18 -3.85 15.90 -5.88
N VAL A 19 -2.78 15.82 -6.69
CA VAL A 19 -2.45 14.60 -7.43
C VAL A 19 -2.17 13.43 -6.48
N MET A 20 -1.47 13.66 -5.37
CA MET A 20 -1.29 12.61 -4.36
C MET A 20 -2.64 12.20 -3.76
N PHE A 21 -3.43 13.13 -3.23
CA PHE A 21 -4.70 12.79 -2.58
C PHE A 21 -5.73 12.16 -3.53
N LEU A 22 -5.69 12.48 -4.82
CA LEU A 22 -6.50 11.79 -5.82
C LEU A 22 -6.16 10.29 -5.99
N ILE A 23 -4.95 9.88 -5.57
CA ILE A 23 -4.49 8.49 -5.66
C ILE A 23 -4.64 7.78 -4.32
N GLY A 24 -4.22 8.42 -3.23
CA GLY A 24 -4.03 7.74 -1.94
C GLY A 24 -5.15 7.91 -0.92
N GLY A 25 -6.09 8.83 -1.13
CA GLY A 25 -7.13 9.14 -0.13
C GLY A 25 -7.26 10.62 0.18
N PRO A 26 -8.25 11.00 1.00
CA PRO A 26 -8.59 12.39 1.24
C PRO A 26 -7.45 13.17 1.91
N GLU A 27 -7.48 14.49 1.76
CA GLU A 27 -6.64 15.40 2.56
C GLU A 27 -6.94 15.19 4.05
N SER A 28 -5.92 14.82 4.81
CA SER A 28 -6.01 14.46 6.22
C SER A 28 -5.43 15.55 7.14
N ASN A 29 -4.86 16.62 6.56
CA ASN A 29 -4.06 17.64 7.24
C ASN A 29 -2.79 17.08 7.92
N GLN A 30 -2.37 15.85 7.58
CA GLN A 30 -1.18 15.23 8.14
C GLN A 30 0.07 15.41 7.27
N LEU A 31 -0.06 15.91 6.05
CA LEU A 31 1.07 16.10 5.16
C LEU A 31 1.87 17.35 5.53
N ASN A 32 3.17 17.20 5.79
CA ASN A 32 4.07 18.35 5.87
C ASN A 32 4.34 18.93 4.47
N THR A 33 3.51 19.87 4.05
CA THR A 33 3.52 20.47 2.69
C THR A 33 4.84 21.13 2.33
N THR A 34 5.60 21.65 3.31
CA THR A 34 6.93 22.24 3.09
C THR A 34 7.98 21.19 2.71
N ARG A 35 7.76 19.93 3.06
CA ARG A 35 8.62 18.80 2.73
C ARG A 35 8.20 18.06 1.46
N LEU A 36 7.06 18.40 0.88
CA LEU A 36 6.56 17.79 -0.36
C LEU A 36 7.60 17.72 -1.50
N PRO A 37 8.44 18.73 -1.73
CA PRO A 37 9.45 18.67 -2.80
C PRO A 37 10.54 17.63 -2.55
N VAL A 38 10.77 17.28 -1.28
CA VAL A 38 11.71 16.22 -0.87
C VAL A 38 11.06 14.85 -1.05
N TYR A 39 9.79 14.70 -0.63
CA TYR A 39 9.06 13.44 -0.81
C TYR A 39 8.93 13.09 -2.30
N LEU A 40 8.50 14.05 -3.11
CA LEU A 40 8.31 13.88 -4.55
C LEU A 40 9.60 13.93 -5.38
N SER A 41 10.77 14.22 -4.77
CA SER A 41 12.04 14.06 -5.49
C SER A 41 12.50 12.60 -5.58
N HIS A 42 11.90 11.71 -4.77
CA HIS A 42 12.19 10.28 -4.72
C HIS A 42 10.97 9.39 -5.02
N THR A 43 9.79 9.99 -5.28
CA THR A 43 8.54 9.28 -5.55
C THR A 43 7.71 9.97 -6.64
N PRO A 44 6.96 9.21 -7.45
CA PRO A 44 6.93 7.75 -7.50
C PRO A 44 8.22 7.17 -8.11
N ALA A 45 8.62 6.00 -7.64
CA ALA A 45 9.64 5.20 -8.31
C ALA A 45 9.01 4.44 -9.48
N GLY A 46 9.76 4.20 -10.55
CA GLY A 46 9.30 3.37 -11.66
C GLY A 46 9.12 1.91 -11.22
N THR A 47 8.20 1.19 -11.87
CA THR A 47 7.99 -0.26 -11.71
C THR A 47 7.79 -0.92 -13.09
N SER A 48 7.72 -2.25 -13.17
CA SER A 48 7.47 -2.96 -14.43
C SER A 48 5.99 -2.94 -14.81
N THR A 49 5.72 -3.04 -16.11
CA THR A 49 4.35 -3.20 -16.64
C THR A 49 3.68 -4.44 -16.08
N ASP A 50 4.44 -5.52 -15.89
CA ASP A 50 3.93 -6.80 -15.37
C ASP A 50 3.46 -6.66 -13.92
N ASN A 51 4.13 -5.86 -13.10
CA ASN A 51 3.71 -5.60 -11.73
C ASN A 51 2.36 -4.87 -11.68
N ILE A 52 2.16 -3.86 -12.54
CA ILE A 52 0.87 -3.16 -12.62
C ILE A 52 -0.23 -4.08 -13.17
N ALA A 53 0.08 -4.90 -14.17
CA ALA A 53 -0.85 -5.89 -14.71
C ALA A 53 -1.24 -6.95 -13.66
N HIS A 54 -0.28 -7.40 -12.84
CA HIS A 54 -0.54 -8.36 -11.76
C HIS A 54 -1.40 -7.76 -10.66
N TRP A 55 -1.14 -6.51 -10.27
CA TRP A 55 -1.99 -5.80 -9.32
C TRP A 55 -3.43 -5.69 -9.84
N ALA A 56 -3.61 -5.26 -11.09
CA ALA A 56 -4.93 -5.20 -11.72
C ALA A 56 -5.61 -6.59 -11.81
N GLN A 57 -4.85 -7.65 -12.10
CA GLN A 57 -5.36 -9.03 -12.09
C GLN A 57 -5.93 -9.40 -10.71
N MET A 58 -5.23 -9.07 -9.62
CA MET A 58 -5.71 -9.37 -8.26
C MET A 58 -6.99 -8.59 -7.93
N VAL A 59 -7.04 -7.31 -8.26
CA VAL A 59 -8.24 -6.46 -8.09
C VAL A 59 -9.45 -7.02 -8.85
N ILE A 60 -9.27 -7.38 -10.12
CA ILE A 60 -10.36 -7.90 -10.97
C ILE A 60 -10.82 -9.29 -10.53
N SER A 61 -9.86 -10.18 -10.24
CA SER A 61 -10.17 -11.57 -9.93
C SER A 61 -10.61 -11.80 -8.48
N LYS A 62 -10.28 -10.86 -7.56
CA LYS A 62 -10.42 -10.99 -6.10
C LYS A 62 -9.70 -12.21 -5.54
N LYS A 63 -8.55 -12.55 -6.13
CA LYS A 63 -7.76 -13.73 -5.79
C LYS A 63 -6.33 -13.32 -5.50
N VAL A 64 -5.84 -13.68 -4.32
CA VAL A 64 -4.42 -13.58 -3.99
C VAL A 64 -3.70 -14.78 -4.60
N GLN A 65 -3.29 -14.63 -5.86
CA GLN A 65 -2.64 -15.66 -6.66
C GLN A 65 -1.47 -15.09 -7.45
N LYS A 66 -0.61 -15.96 -7.98
CA LYS A 66 0.48 -15.54 -8.86
C LYS A 66 -0.02 -14.93 -10.17
N PHE A 67 0.88 -14.34 -10.94
CA PHE A 67 0.58 -13.74 -12.23
C PHE A 67 0.01 -14.77 -13.22
N ASP A 68 -1.06 -14.39 -13.93
CA ASP A 68 -1.68 -15.15 -15.01
C ASP A 68 -1.05 -14.78 -16.34
N PHE A 69 -0.42 -15.76 -17.01
CA PHE A 69 0.22 -15.55 -18.30
C PHE A 69 -0.76 -15.52 -19.49
N GLY A 70 -2.06 -15.58 -19.22
CA GLY A 70 -3.14 -15.37 -20.18
C GLY A 70 -3.55 -16.62 -20.96
N SER A 71 -2.95 -17.79 -20.68
CA SER A 71 -3.43 -19.07 -21.20
C SER A 71 -3.04 -20.25 -20.30
N PRO A 72 -3.82 -21.35 -20.32
CA PRO A 72 -3.48 -22.59 -19.63
C PRO A 72 -2.09 -23.13 -19.95
N ASP A 73 -1.69 -23.10 -21.23
CA ASP A 73 -0.36 -23.59 -21.66
C ASP A 73 0.77 -22.73 -21.12
N LYS A 74 0.62 -21.41 -21.11
CA LYS A 74 1.63 -20.52 -20.54
C LYS A 74 1.71 -20.66 -19.03
N ASN A 75 0.58 -20.81 -18.34
CA ASN A 75 0.57 -21.09 -16.90
C ASN A 75 1.21 -22.44 -16.59
N LEU A 76 0.94 -23.46 -17.43
CA LEU A 76 1.57 -24.78 -17.32
C LEU A 76 3.09 -24.69 -17.46
N LEU A 77 3.59 -23.89 -18.40
CA LEU A 77 5.03 -23.66 -18.58
C LEU A 77 5.70 -23.01 -17.36
N HIS A 78 5.00 -22.12 -16.64
CA HIS A 78 5.58 -21.40 -15.50
C HIS A 78 5.36 -22.08 -14.14
N TYR A 79 4.23 -22.74 -13.96
CA TYR A 79 3.79 -23.26 -12.66
C TYR A 79 3.58 -24.76 -12.63
N ASN A 80 3.76 -25.47 -13.76
CA ASN A 80 3.42 -26.88 -13.91
C ASN A 80 1.94 -27.19 -13.58
N GLN A 81 1.07 -26.22 -13.80
CA GLN A 81 -0.38 -26.34 -13.71
C GLN A 81 -1.05 -25.27 -14.57
N THR A 82 -2.29 -25.52 -15.00
CA THR A 82 -2.99 -24.66 -15.98
C THR A 82 -3.53 -23.34 -15.41
N THR A 83 -3.48 -23.16 -14.09
CA THR A 83 -3.96 -21.94 -13.41
C THR A 83 -2.90 -21.37 -12.47
N PRO A 84 -2.87 -20.05 -12.23
CA PRO A 84 -1.94 -19.47 -11.28
C PRO A 84 -2.22 -19.97 -9.86
N PRO A 85 -1.21 -20.45 -9.10
CA PRO A 85 -1.43 -20.90 -7.75
C PRO A 85 -1.79 -19.74 -6.82
N TYR A 86 -2.69 -20.01 -5.87
CA TYR A 86 -2.97 -19.10 -4.75
C TYR A 86 -1.76 -18.96 -3.82
N TYR A 87 -1.67 -17.81 -3.16
CA TYR A 87 -0.78 -17.65 -2.03
C TYR A 87 -1.30 -18.46 -0.84
N ASP A 88 -0.44 -19.28 -0.26
CA ASP A 88 -0.78 -20.11 0.90
C ASP A 88 -0.44 -19.37 2.19
N PHE A 89 -1.46 -18.70 2.75
CA PHE A 89 -1.31 -17.91 3.98
C PHE A 89 -0.93 -18.75 5.20
N SER A 90 -1.19 -20.07 5.19
CA SER A 90 -0.78 -20.95 6.29
C SER A 90 0.75 -21.05 6.45
N LYS A 91 1.50 -20.64 5.42
CA LYS A 91 2.98 -20.57 5.45
C LYS A 91 3.49 -19.35 6.22
N ILE A 92 2.64 -18.40 6.59
CA ILE A 92 3.04 -17.28 7.46
C ILE A 92 3.05 -17.79 8.90
N PHE A 93 4.25 -17.98 9.47
CA PHE A 93 4.44 -18.47 10.83
C PHE A 93 4.87 -17.38 11.82
N ASN A 94 5.07 -16.15 11.34
CA ASN A 94 5.47 -15.01 12.16
C ASN A 94 4.25 -14.28 12.72
N ASP A 95 4.45 -13.59 13.84
CA ASP A 95 3.48 -12.67 14.42
C ASP A 95 3.22 -11.50 13.46
N ILE A 96 1.94 -11.18 13.26
CA ILE A 96 1.50 -10.09 12.37
C ILE A 96 0.94 -8.93 13.21
N TYR A 97 1.40 -7.73 12.90
CA TYR A 97 0.91 -6.48 13.47
C TYR A 97 0.40 -5.61 12.33
N LEU A 98 -0.93 -5.50 12.21
CA LEU A 98 -1.59 -4.80 11.12
C LEU A 98 -2.01 -3.40 11.57
N TYR A 99 -1.67 -2.40 10.75
CA TYR A 99 -2.11 -1.01 10.87
C TYR A 99 -2.83 -0.65 9.59
N TRP A 100 -4.04 -0.12 9.67
CA TRP A 100 -4.85 0.22 8.50
C TRP A 100 -5.82 1.36 8.82
N SER A 101 -6.42 1.96 7.80
CA SER A 101 -7.34 3.08 7.89
C SER A 101 -8.34 3.03 6.74
N ASP A 102 -9.60 3.32 7.03
CA ASP A 102 -10.69 3.45 6.06
C ASP A 102 -10.50 4.64 5.11
N SER A 103 -9.63 5.59 5.46
CA SER A 103 -9.23 6.68 4.58
C SER A 103 -8.15 6.29 3.55
N ASP A 104 -7.59 5.09 3.59
CA ASP A 104 -6.67 4.59 2.55
C ASP A 104 -7.47 4.02 1.37
N TRP A 105 -7.45 4.72 0.23
CA TRP A 105 -8.17 4.28 -0.98
C TRP A 105 -7.47 3.16 -1.75
N LEU A 106 -6.21 2.85 -1.45
CA LEU A 106 -5.47 1.77 -2.11
C LEU A 106 -5.47 0.47 -1.30
N ALA A 107 -5.78 0.55 -0.01
CA ALA A 107 -6.03 -0.57 0.87
C ALA A 107 -7.38 -0.37 1.56
N ASP A 108 -8.46 -0.46 0.78
CA ASP A 108 -9.78 -0.09 1.25
C ASP A 108 -10.29 -0.99 2.39
N GLU A 109 -11.22 -0.44 3.16
CA GLU A 109 -11.75 -1.10 4.37
C GLU A 109 -12.36 -2.48 4.07
N ILE A 110 -13.01 -2.66 2.92
CA ILE A 110 -13.64 -3.94 2.56
C ILE A 110 -12.55 -4.98 2.30
N ASP A 111 -11.54 -4.64 1.52
CA ASP A 111 -10.40 -5.53 1.25
C ASP A 111 -9.66 -5.92 2.54
N VAL A 112 -9.54 -5.01 3.51
CA VAL A 112 -8.93 -5.32 4.82
C VAL A 112 -9.85 -6.20 5.68
N GLN A 113 -11.08 -5.75 5.93
CA GLN A 113 -11.98 -6.38 6.89
C GLN A 113 -12.56 -7.70 6.38
N GLU A 114 -12.97 -7.76 5.12
CA GLU A 114 -13.62 -8.92 4.53
C GLU A 114 -12.65 -9.84 3.79
N GLY A 115 -11.48 -9.33 3.40
CA GLY A 115 -10.42 -10.09 2.73
C GLY A 115 -9.27 -10.47 3.67
N LEU A 116 -8.42 -9.50 3.99
CA LEU A 116 -7.13 -9.72 4.61
C LEU A 116 -7.24 -10.33 6.03
N LEU A 117 -8.12 -9.79 6.88
CA LEU A 117 -8.30 -10.27 8.25
C LEU A 117 -8.82 -11.72 8.34
N HIS A 118 -9.48 -12.23 7.29
CA HIS A 118 -9.98 -13.60 7.26
C HIS A 118 -8.91 -14.64 6.89
N VAL A 119 -7.81 -14.22 6.25
CA VAL A 119 -6.80 -15.14 5.72
C VAL A 119 -5.46 -15.05 6.45
N LEU A 120 -5.15 -13.93 7.09
CA LEU A 120 -3.89 -13.75 7.81
C LEU A 120 -3.86 -14.55 9.13
N PRO A 121 -2.86 -15.44 9.33
CA PRO A 121 -2.67 -16.11 10.61
C PRO A 121 -1.92 -15.20 11.61
N ASN A 122 -1.94 -15.57 12.89
CA ASN A 122 -1.07 -14.99 13.92
C ASN A 122 -1.13 -13.45 14.09
N ILE A 123 -2.29 -12.82 13.85
CA ILE A 123 -2.48 -11.40 14.11
C ILE A 123 -2.38 -11.13 15.62
N LYS A 124 -1.34 -10.41 16.05
CA LYS A 124 -1.12 -9.96 17.44
C LYS A 124 -1.68 -8.56 17.69
N LEU A 125 -1.76 -7.75 16.65
CA LEU A 125 -2.34 -6.42 16.68
C LEU A 125 -3.10 -6.15 15.38
N ASN A 126 -4.31 -5.61 15.53
CA ASN A 126 -5.10 -5.07 14.43
C ASN A 126 -5.50 -3.64 14.82
N LYS A 127 -4.73 -2.65 14.35
CA LYS A 127 -4.89 -1.23 14.71
C LYS A 127 -5.54 -0.45 13.56
N HIS A 128 -6.80 -0.08 13.76
CA HIS A 128 -7.50 0.86 12.89
C HIS A 128 -7.16 2.30 13.30
N LEU A 129 -6.57 3.06 12.38
CA LEU A 129 -6.20 4.46 12.53
C LEU A 129 -7.26 5.37 11.91
N ILE A 130 -7.59 6.46 12.60
CA ILE A 130 -8.57 7.44 12.12
C ILE A 130 -7.88 8.54 11.31
N ASP A 131 -8.46 8.86 10.15
CA ASP A 131 -8.02 9.92 9.22
C ASP A 131 -6.59 9.71 8.66
N PHE A 132 -6.19 8.48 8.40
CA PHE A 132 -4.94 8.16 7.69
C PHE A 132 -5.22 7.78 6.24
N ASN A 133 -4.84 8.63 5.29
CA ASN A 133 -4.79 8.22 3.88
C ASN A 133 -3.55 7.34 3.61
N HIS A 134 -3.44 6.81 2.40
CA HIS A 134 -2.34 5.93 1.99
C HIS A 134 -0.94 6.50 2.27
N PHE A 135 -0.75 7.81 2.06
CA PHE A 135 0.56 8.46 2.25
C PHE A 135 0.85 8.75 3.72
N ASP A 136 -0.17 8.86 4.57
CA ASP A 136 0.00 9.23 5.96
C ASP A 136 0.74 8.16 6.76
N PHE A 137 0.64 6.89 6.36
CA PHE A 137 1.44 5.80 6.94
C PHE A 137 2.94 6.02 6.80
N ILE A 138 3.39 6.89 5.87
CA ILE A 138 4.79 7.21 5.63
C ILE A 138 5.12 8.66 6.01
N TYR A 139 4.33 9.62 5.50
CA TYR A 139 4.60 11.06 5.58
C TYR A 139 3.74 11.81 6.61
N GLY A 140 2.76 11.13 7.20
CA GLY A 140 1.81 11.73 8.13
C GLY A 140 2.50 12.20 9.40
N LEU A 141 2.16 13.41 9.84
CA LEU A 141 2.71 13.99 11.07
C LEU A 141 2.44 13.14 12.32
N ARG A 142 1.36 12.34 12.32
CA ARG A 142 1.00 11.43 13.43
C ARG A 142 1.67 10.06 13.35
N ALA A 143 2.16 9.64 12.17
CA ALA A 143 2.69 8.28 11.93
C ALA A 143 3.78 7.87 12.91
N ARG A 144 4.69 8.81 13.26
CA ARG A 144 5.73 8.55 14.24
C ARG A 144 5.16 8.07 15.58
N LYS A 145 4.20 8.82 16.13
CA LYS A 145 3.64 8.56 17.47
C LYS A 145 2.66 7.38 17.46
N GLU A 146 1.88 7.23 16.41
CA GLU A 146 0.77 6.26 16.37
C GLU A 146 1.13 4.94 15.70
N ILE A 147 2.26 4.86 15.01
CA ILE A 147 2.70 3.64 14.29
C ILE A 147 4.13 3.29 14.68
N TYR A 148 5.08 4.21 14.48
CA TYR A 148 6.49 3.85 14.55
C TYR A 148 6.99 3.63 15.98
N ASP A 149 6.57 4.46 16.94
CA ASP A 149 6.93 4.28 18.35
C ASP A 149 6.42 2.90 18.84
N ASP A 150 5.18 2.51 18.50
CA ASP A 150 4.62 1.17 18.79
C ASP A 150 5.43 0.04 18.12
N ILE A 151 5.76 0.16 16.83
CA ILE A 151 6.58 -0.83 16.10
C ILE A 151 7.96 -0.99 16.77
N ILE A 152 8.59 0.10 17.20
CA ILE A 152 9.89 0.07 17.87
C ILE A 152 9.80 -0.66 19.21
N GLU A 153 8.71 -0.50 19.96
CA GLU A 153 8.47 -1.24 21.20
C GLU A 153 8.28 -2.74 20.95
N ILE A 154 7.50 -3.11 19.94
CA ILE A 154 7.31 -4.51 19.52
C ILE A 154 8.64 -5.17 19.10
N ILE A 155 9.50 -4.45 18.38
CA ILE A 155 10.81 -4.99 17.96
C ILE A 155 11.75 -5.22 19.17
N LYS A 156 11.59 -4.46 20.25
CA LYS A 156 12.42 -4.53 21.45
C LYS A 156 11.95 -5.56 22.48
N SER A 157 10.73 -6.08 22.36
CA SER A 157 10.17 -7.09 23.27
C SER A 157 10.70 -8.48 22.96
#